data_AF-A0A833QBV5-F1
#
_entry.id   AF-A0A833QBV5-F1
#
_cell.length_a   1.000
_cell.length_b   1.000
_cell.length_c   1.000
_cell.angle_alpha   90.00
_cell.angle_beta   90.00
_cell.angle_gamma   90.00
#
_symmetry.space_group_name_H-M   'P 1'
#
loop_
_entity.id
_entity.type
_entity.pdbx_description
1 polymer ?
#
loop_
_entity_poly.entity_id
_entity_poly.type
_entity_poly.pdbx_seq_one_letter_code
_entity_poly.pdbx_strand_id
1 'polypeptide(L)'
;MGSAGGDVHVAMVPRDEADEEACMHALQLASASILPMTLKAAIELDVLEILVKGCGGPYGKPIMTPVDVAAHLKTENPQAAVMLDRMLRLLASYNVVACSVEVEDDGNKVIRKYGPAPVCKWLTKNEDGVSMAPLVLMNQDKAQGVFHLDLIMLAHNPGGKERTMKEFEALAKEVGFASFKANYVYANSWALEFTK
;
A
#
# COMPACT_ATOMS: atom_id res chain seq x y z
N MET A 1 -41.53 -16.13 46.98
CA MET A 1 -40.57 -15.02 46.87
C MET A 1 -39.24 -15.60 46.40
N GLY A 2 -38.63 -15.00 45.36
CA GLY A 2 -37.45 -15.50 44.64
C GLY A 2 -37.88 -16.32 43.40
N SER A 3 -37.43 -16.10 42.18
CA SER A 3 -36.28 -15.37 41.64
C SER A 3 -36.67 -14.90 40.23
N ALA A 4 -36.48 -13.62 39.90
CA ALA A 4 -36.62 -13.14 38.53
C ALA A 4 -35.22 -13.06 37.91
N GLY A 5 -34.95 -13.94 36.95
CA GLY A 5 -33.74 -13.92 36.15
C GLY A 5 -33.66 -12.60 35.37
N GLY A 6 -32.57 -11.86 35.57
CA GLY A 6 -32.22 -10.73 34.72
C GLY A 6 -31.65 -11.26 33.41
N ASP A 7 -32.47 -11.28 32.36
CA ASP A 7 -31.97 -11.33 31.00
C ASP A 7 -31.20 -10.05 30.73
N VAL A 8 -29.87 -10.15 30.71
CA VAL A 8 -29.00 -9.10 30.19
C VAL A 8 -29.16 -9.11 28.68
N HIS A 9 -30.20 -8.44 28.20
CA HIS A 9 -30.31 -8.07 26.80
C HIS A 9 -29.19 -7.05 26.55
N VAL A 10 -28.06 -7.53 26.01
CA VAL A 10 -27.04 -6.65 25.43
C VAL A 10 -27.71 -5.96 24.26
N ALA A 11 -28.25 -4.77 24.51
CA ALA A 11 -28.76 -3.91 23.47
C ALA A 11 -27.60 -3.64 22.51
N MET A 12 -27.65 -4.23 21.31
CA MET A 12 -26.85 -3.78 20.20
C MET A 12 -27.29 -2.35 19.92
N VAL A 13 -26.50 -1.39 20.38
CA VAL A 13 -26.68 0.03 20.09
C VAL A 13 -26.71 0.15 18.56
N PRO A 14 -27.74 0.77 17.96
CA PRO A 14 -27.76 1.03 16.53
C PRO A 14 -26.52 1.84 16.18
N ARG A 15 -25.67 1.31 15.31
CA ARG A 15 -24.50 2.03 14.82
C ARG A 15 -25.02 3.23 14.02
N ASP A 16 -24.69 4.44 14.46
CA ASP A 16 -24.99 5.66 13.73
C ASP A 16 -24.19 5.61 12.41
N GLU A 17 -24.83 5.89 11.28
CA GLU A 17 -24.18 5.94 9.96
C GLU A 17 -22.98 6.89 9.97
N ALA A 18 -23.07 7.98 10.74
CA ALA A 18 -21.97 8.92 10.94
C ALA A 18 -20.78 8.31 11.72
N ASP A 19 -21.05 7.42 12.69
CA ASP A 19 -20.00 6.71 13.43
C ASP A 19 -19.33 5.65 12.55
N GLU A 20 -20.09 4.99 11.67
CA GLU A 20 -19.54 4.07 10.66
C GLU A 20 -18.65 4.79 9.64
N GLU A 21 -19.07 5.95 9.11
CA GLU A 21 -18.26 6.77 8.20
C GLU A 21 -16.99 7.27 8.89
N ALA A 22 -17.10 7.75 10.14
CA ALA A 22 -15.94 8.18 10.94
C ALA A 22 -14.95 7.03 11.17
N CYS A 23 -15.45 5.83 11.47
CA CYS A 23 -14.62 4.62 11.63
C CYS A 23 -13.90 4.25 10.32
N MET A 24 -14.61 4.29 9.19
CA MET A 24 -14.00 4.04 7.88
C MET A 24 -12.96 5.09 7.49
N HIS A 25 -13.21 6.37 7.81
CA HIS A 25 -12.25 7.43 7.58
C HIS A 25 -11.00 7.29 8.48
N ALA A 26 -11.19 6.92 9.75
CA ALA A 26 -10.08 6.63 10.66
C ALA A 26 -9.21 5.47 10.13
N LEU A 27 -9.82 4.41 9.57
CA LEU A 27 -9.09 3.32 8.95
C LEU A 27 -8.32 3.76 7.69
N GLN A 28 -8.91 4.63 6.87
CA GLN A 28 -8.24 5.22 5.71
C GLN A 28 -7.03 6.07 6.12
N LEU A 29 -7.16 6.90 7.15
CA LEU A 29 -6.07 7.73 7.69
C LEU A 29 -4.96 6.88 8.31
N ALA A 30 -5.32 5.85 9.07
CA ALA A 30 -4.35 4.90 9.62
C ALA A 30 -3.53 4.18 8.54
N SER A 31 -4.09 4.07 7.32
CA SER A 31 -3.47 3.43 6.16
C SER A 31 -3.03 4.43 5.08
N ALA A 32 -2.92 5.72 5.40
CA ALA A 32 -2.71 6.79 4.40
C ALA A 32 -1.39 6.67 3.62
N SER A 33 -0.40 5.94 4.17
CA SER A 33 0.88 5.69 3.52
C SER A 33 0.82 4.66 2.38
N ILE A 34 -0.25 3.86 2.26
CA ILE A 34 -0.35 2.83 1.22
C ILE A 34 -0.38 3.45 -0.18
N LEU A 35 -1.16 4.52 -0.39
CA LEU A 35 -1.25 5.20 -1.69
C LEU A 35 0.12 5.71 -2.17
N PRO A 36 0.82 6.59 -1.43
CA PRO A 36 2.03 7.20 -1.94
C PRO A 36 3.18 6.19 -2.08
N MET A 37 3.24 5.15 -1.24
CA MET A 37 4.19 4.05 -1.41
C MET A 37 3.87 3.16 -2.63
N THR A 38 2.59 2.91 -2.91
CA THR A 38 2.18 2.18 -4.13
C THR A 38 2.47 2.99 -5.38
N LEU A 39 2.24 4.31 -5.34
CA LEU A 39 2.57 5.21 -6.44
C LEU A 39 4.09 5.23 -6.69
N LYS A 40 4.90 5.32 -5.63
CA LYS A 40 6.35 5.20 -5.72
C LYS A 40 6.76 3.91 -6.44
N ALA A 41 6.25 2.76 -6.01
CA ALA A 41 6.55 1.48 -6.64
C ALA A 41 6.11 1.43 -8.12
N ALA A 42 4.94 1.98 -8.45
CA ALA A 42 4.46 2.05 -9.84
C ALA A 42 5.35 2.94 -10.72
N ILE A 43 5.91 4.02 -10.17
CA ILE A 43 6.90 4.86 -10.86
C ILE A 43 8.23 4.10 -11.05
N GLU A 44 8.73 3.44 -10.00
CA GLU A 44 10.00 2.68 -10.06
C GLU A 44 9.94 1.50 -11.04
N LEU A 45 8.76 0.91 -11.22
CA LEU A 45 8.52 -0.16 -12.18
C LEU A 45 8.14 0.36 -13.58
N ASP A 46 8.16 1.68 -13.81
CA ASP A 46 7.72 2.31 -15.08
C ASP A 46 6.28 1.93 -15.49
N VAL A 47 5.43 1.51 -14.56
CA VAL A 47 4.06 1.04 -14.85
C VAL A 47 3.22 2.15 -15.49
N LEU A 48 3.36 3.39 -15.00
CA LEU A 48 2.64 4.53 -15.58
C LEU A 48 3.09 4.82 -17.01
N GLU A 49 4.40 4.72 -17.29
CA GLU A 49 4.95 4.88 -18.64
C GLU A 49 4.47 3.78 -19.59
N ILE A 50 4.40 2.53 -19.10
CA ILE A 50 3.87 1.40 -19.86
C ILE A 50 2.40 1.63 -20.23
N LEU A 51 1.57 2.04 -19.26
CA LEU A 51 0.16 2.36 -19.52
C LEU A 51 -0.01 3.51 -20.49
N VAL A 52 0.74 4.60 -20.31
CA VAL A 52 0.68 5.76 -21.22
C VAL A 52 1.05 5.36 -22.64
N LYS A 53 2.12 4.57 -22.82
CA LYS A 53 2.54 4.11 -24.15
C LYS A 53 1.54 3.12 -24.76
N GLY A 54 1.15 2.09 -24.01
CA GLY A 54 0.27 1.03 -24.50
C GLY A 54 -1.16 1.49 -24.78
N CYS A 55 -1.64 2.53 -24.11
CA CYS A 55 -2.96 3.13 -24.36
C CYS A 55 -2.95 4.27 -25.40
N GLY A 56 -1.80 4.58 -26.00
CA GLY A 56 -1.70 5.60 -27.05
C GLY A 56 -1.58 7.06 -26.57
N GLY A 57 -1.06 7.27 -25.36
CA GLY A 57 -0.75 8.58 -24.80
C GLY A 57 -1.40 8.82 -23.41
N PRO A 58 -1.13 9.97 -22.77
CA PRO A 58 -1.56 10.27 -21.40
C PRO A 58 -3.08 10.43 -21.22
N TYR A 59 -3.83 10.41 -22.32
CA TYR A 59 -5.29 10.46 -22.35
C TYR A 59 -5.91 9.23 -23.03
N GLY A 60 -5.11 8.18 -23.22
CA GLY A 60 -5.53 6.91 -23.81
C GLY A 60 -6.62 6.22 -22.99
N LYS A 61 -7.51 5.49 -23.67
CA LYS A 61 -8.56 4.70 -23.00
C LYS A 61 -7.95 3.50 -22.25
N PRO A 62 -8.56 3.04 -21.15
CA PRO A 62 -8.09 1.87 -20.42
C PRO A 62 -8.30 0.59 -21.23
N ILE A 63 -7.23 0.12 -21.88
CA ILE A 63 -7.25 -1.08 -22.73
C ILE A 63 -6.27 -2.17 -22.29
N MET A 64 -5.33 -1.86 -21.39
CA MET A 64 -4.28 -2.80 -20.98
C MET A 64 -4.70 -3.67 -19.81
N THR A 65 -4.56 -4.98 -19.92
CA THR A 65 -4.73 -5.89 -18.78
C THR A 65 -3.47 -5.92 -17.91
N PRO A 66 -3.55 -6.40 -16.65
CA PRO A 66 -2.37 -6.60 -15.81
C PRO A 66 -1.33 -7.56 -16.43
N VAL A 67 -1.78 -8.50 -17.27
CA VAL A 67 -0.90 -9.40 -18.03
C VAL A 67 -0.13 -8.63 -19.09
N ASP A 68 -0.80 -7.75 -19.84
CA ASP A 68 -0.15 -6.91 -20.84
C ASP A 68 0.90 -6.01 -20.18
N VAL A 69 0.59 -5.40 -19.03
CA VAL A 69 1.56 -4.58 -18.28
C VAL A 69 2.75 -5.42 -17.81
N ALA A 70 2.50 -6.61 -17.24
CA ALA A 70 3.55 -7.51 -16.78
C ALA A 70 4.50 -7.95 -17.92
N ALA A 71 3.97 -8.19 -19.12
CA ALA A 71 4.77 -8.58 -20.28
C ALA A 71 5.81 -7.51 -20.67
N HIS A 72 5.52 -6.23 -20.44
CA HIS A 72 6.44 -5.13 -20.71
C HIS A 72 7.58 -5.03 -19.68
N LEU A 73 7.38 -5.56 -18.47
CA LEU A 73 8.41 -5.57 -17.41
C LEU A 73 9.50 -6.63 -17.63
N LYS A 74 9.35 -7.53 -18.61
CA LYS A 74 10.30 -8.62 -18.91
C LYS A 74 10.67 -9.44 -17.67
N THR A 75 9.67 -9.78 -16.85
CA THR A 75 9.84 -10.55 -15.61
C THR A 75 9.42 -12.00 -15.80
N GLU A 76 10.09 -12.92 -15.11
CA GLU A 76 9.72 -14.35 -15.05
C GLU A 76 8.80 -14.66 -13.86
N ASN A 77 8.45 -13.67 -13.03
CA ASN A 77 7.60 -13.88 -11.86
C ASN A 77 6.16 -14.25 -12.27
N PRO A 78 5.68 -15.47 -11.98
CA PRO A 78 4.34 -15.90 -12.38
C PRO A 78 3.22 -15.13 -11.66
N GLN A 79 3.53 -14.45 -10.55
CA GLN A 79 2.58 -13.64 -9.78
C GLN A 79 2.58 -12.16 -10.18
N ALA A 80 3.41 -11.74 -11.14
CA ALA A 80 3.57 -10.33 -11.49
C ALA A 80 2.24 -9.67 -11.90
N ALA A 81 1.46 -10.32 -12.76
CA ALA A 81 0.18 -9.80 -13.21
C ALA A 81 -0.82 -9.61 -12.05
N VAL A 82 -0.86 -10.55 -11.10
CA VAL A 82 -1.74 -10.47 -9.92
C VAL A 82 -1.31 -9.34 -8.98
N MET A 83 0.00 -9.17 -8.78
CA MET A 83 0.55 -8.07 -7.98
C MET A 83 0.26 -6.71 -8.62
N LEU A 84 0.42 -6.60 -9.94
CA LEU A 84 0.09 -5.39 -10.69
C LEU A 84 -1.40 -5.08 -10.65
N ASP A 85 -2.29 -6.08 -10.78
CA ASP A 85 -3.74 -5.86 -10.65
C ASP A 85 -4.10 -5.21 -9.30
N ARG A 86 -3.50 -5.71 -8.21
CA ARG A 86 -3.72 -5.16 -6.86
C ARG A 86 -3.23 -3.72 -6.75
N MET A 87 -2.03 -3.43 -7.25
CA MET A 87 -1.47 -2.07 -7.27
C MET A 87 -2.34 -1.12 -8.10
N LEU A 88 -2.68 -1.52 -9.33
CA LEU A 88 -3.47 -0.72 -10.27
C LEU A 88 -4.89 -0.49 -9.77
N ARG A 89 -5.50 -1.46 -9.09
CA ARG A 89 -6.82 -1.28 -8.47
C ARG A 89 -6.80 -0.25 -7.35
N LEU A 90 -5.76 -0.23 -6.53
CA LEU A 90 -5.58 0.83 -5.54
C LEU A 90 -5.37 2.19 -6.21
N LEU A 91 -4.46 2.27 -7.19
CA LEU A 91 -4.22 3.53 -7.92
C LEU A 91 -5.50 4.04 -8.62
N ALA A 92 -6.34 3.13 -9.11
CA ALA A 92 -7.62 3.46 -9.71
C ALA A 92 -8.62 4.04 -8.71
N SER A 93 -8.66 3.54 -7.47
CA SER A 93 -9.57 4.08 -6.44
C SER A 93 -9.22 5.52 -6.03
N TYR A 94 -8.00 5.97 -6.33
CA TYR A 94 -7.55 7.34 -6.12
C TYR A 94 -7.44 8.14 -7.43
N ASN A 95 -8.03 7.66 -8.52
CA ASN A 95 -8.00 8.30 -9.84
C ASN A 95 -6.59 8.59 -10.38
N VAL A 96 -5.60 7.80 -9.96
CA VAL A 96 -4.24 7.87 -10.51
C VAL A 96 -4.16 7.16 -11.86
N VAL A 97 -4.91 6.07 -12.02
CA VAL A 97 -5.13 5.37 -13.29
C VAL A 97 -6.63 5.18 -13.52
N ALA A 98 -7.05 5.03 -14.76
CA ALA A 98 -8.41 4.64 -15.11
C ALA A 98 -8.53 3.11 -15.06
N CYS A 99 -9.69 2.62 -14.62
CA CYS A 99 -10.05 1.20 -14.66
C CYS A 99 -11.37 1.04 -15.41
N SER A 100 -11.41 0.13 -16.38
CA SER A 100 -12.64 -0.39 -16.98
C SER A 100 -12.79 -1.86 -16.60
N VAL A 101 -14.06 -2.30 -16.51
CA VAL A 101 -14.40 -3.67 -16.14
C VAL A 101 -15.28 -4.22 -17.25
N GLU A 102 -14.82 -5.29 -17.87
CA GLU A 102 -15.56 -6.06 -18.87
C GLU A 102 -15.93 -7.42 -18.26
N VAL A 103 -17.16 -7.87 -18.49
CA VAL A 103 -17.64 -9.18 -18.06
C VAL A 103 -17.72 -10.03 -19.33
N GLU A 104 -17.06 -11.20 -19.34
CA GLU A 104 -17.19 -12.14 -20.46
C GLU A 104 -18.62 -12.70 -20.54
N ASP A 105 -19.03 -13.15 -21.74
CA ASP A 105 -20.40 -13.59 -22.04
C ASP A 105 -20.91 -14.75 -21.17
N ASP A 106 -20.01 -15.48 -20.51
CA ASP A 106 -20.36 -16.53 -19.54
C ASP A 106 -20.78 -15.99 -18.16
N GLY A 107 -20.68 -14.68 -17.94
CA GLY A 107 -21.01 -13.98 -16.70
C GLY A 107 -20.07 -14.28 -15.53
N ASN A 108 -19.06 -15.12 -15.73
CA ASN A 108 -18.28 -15.72 -14.65
C ASN A 108 -16.87 -15.14 -14.58
N LYS A 109 -16.38 -14.54 -15.67
CA LYS A 109 -15.04 -13.95 -15.73
C LYS A 109 -15.10 -12.43 -15.89
N VAL A 110 -14.50 -11.74 -14.93
CA VAL A 110 -14.35 -10.28 -14.92
C VAL A 110 -12.94 -9.92 -15.36
N ILE A 111 -12.82 -9.19 -16.47
CA ILE A 111 -11.55 -8.67 -16.97
C ILE A 111 -11.46 -7.19 -16.60
N ARG A 112 -10.38 -6.84 -15.88
CA ARG A 112 -10.02 -5.44 -15.62
C ARG A 112 -9.01 -4.97 -16.64
N LYS A 113 -9.29 -3.81 -17.22
CA LYS A 113 -8.35 -3.09 -18.08
C LYS A 113 -8.04 -1.74 -17.45
N TYR A 114 -6.79 -1.32 -17.62
CA TYR A 114 -6.22 -0.13 -17.01
C TYR A 114 -5.68 0.79 -18.09
N GLY A 115 -5.65 2.08 -17.77
CA GLY A 115 -5.08 3.11 -18.61
C GLY A 115 -4.78 4.37 -17.80
N PRO A 116 -4.18 5.39 -18.43
CA PRO A 116 -3.84 6.61 -17.74
C PRO A 116 -5.10 7.38 -17.30
N ALA A 117 -5.05 7.96 -16.10
CA ALA A 117 -5.95 9.04 -15.70
C ALA A 117 -5.27 10.39 -16.00
N PRO A 118 -5.98 11.54 -15.94
CA PRO A 118 -5.40 12.85 -16.27
C PRO A 118 -4.11 13.19 -15.52
N VAL A 119 -3.94 12.71 -14.28
CA VAL A 119 -2.72 12.94 -13.48
C VAL A 119 -1.48 12.26 -14.09
N CYS A 120 -1.65 11.18 -14.87
CA CYS A 120 -0.53 10.51 -15.54
C CYS A 120 0.25 11.47 -16.45
N LYS A 121 -0.39 12.45 -17.09
CA LYS A 121 0.30 13.49 -17.86
C LYS A 121 1.44 14.17 -17.08
N TRP A 122 1.28 14.33 -15.78
CA TRP A 122 2.26 14.98 -14.92
C TRP A 122 3.19 13.99 -14.21
N LEU A 123 2.81 12.71 -14.17
CA LEU A 123 3.59 11.64 -13.53
C LEU A 123 4.43 10.84 -14.53
N THR A 124 4.21 10.98 -15.83
CA THR A 124 5.05 10.44 -16.90
C THR A 124 5.79 11.54 -17.63
N LYS A 125 6.92 11.20 -18.25
CA LYS A 125 7.76 12.17 -18.96
C LYS A 125 7.00 12.83 -20.12
N ASN A 126 7.10 14.14 -20.23
CA ASN A 126 6.62 14.89 -21.39
C ASN A 126 7.64 14.83 -22.55
N GLU A 127 7.41 15.61 -23.61
CA GLU A 127 8.31 15.70 -24.78
C GLU A 127 9.73 16.16 -24.42
N ASP A 128 9.88 16.97 -23.36
CA ASP A 128 11.17 17.42 -22.84
C ASP A 128 11.84 16.40 -21.90
N GLY A 129 11.19 15.26 -21.64
CA GLY A 129 11.69 14.23 -20.73
C GLY A 129 11.46 14.53 -19.23
N VAL A 130 10.64 15.52 -18.88
CA VAL A 130 10.41 16.01 -17.51
C VAL A 130 9.04 15.53 -16.98
N SER A 131 8.95 15.29 -15.66
CA SER A 131 7.69 15.01 -14.95
C SER A 131 7.79 15.34 -13.45
N MET A 132 6.69 15.18 -12.71
CA MET A 132 6.63 15.25 -11.24
C MET A 132 7.01 13.93 -10.54
N ALA A 133 7.26 12.85 -11.28
CA ALA A 133 7.65 11.57 -10.70
C ALA A 133 8.91 11.67 -9.80
N PRO A 134 9.99 12.40 -10.18
CA PRO A 134 11.15 12.57 -9.29
C PRO A 134 10.80 13.22 -7.94
N LEU A 135 9.81 14.12 -7.91
CA LEU A 135 9.35 14.74 -6.67
C LEU A 135 8.60 13.72 -5.79
N VAL A 136 7.79 12.85 -6.38
CA VAL A 136 7.16 11.73 -5.65
C VAL A 136 8.23 10.81 -5.08
N LEU A 137 9.22 10.42 -5.89
CA LEU A 137 10.33 9.58 -5.43
C LEU A 137 11.12 10.24 -4.30
N MET A 138 11.43 11.54 -4.40
CA MET A 138 12.14 12.30 -3.37
C MET A 138 11.35 12.36 -2.06
N ASN A 139 10.05 12.65 -2.12
CA ASN A 139 9.20 12.79 -0.93
C ASN A 139 8.91 11.44 -0.24
N GLN A 140 8.99 10.35 -0.99
CA GLN A 140 8.73 8.98 -0.52
C GLN A 140 10.02 8.18 -0.30
N ASP A 141 11.18 8.82 -0.47
CA ASP A 141 12.46 8.23 -0.10
C ASP A 141 12.57 8.13 1.43
N LYS A 142 13.53 7.33 1.91
CA LYS A 142 13.71 6.80 3.29
C LYS A 142 13.26 7.67 4.48
N ALA A 143 13.27 8.99 4.37
CA ALA A 143 12.83 9.94 5.40
C ALA A 143 11.35 9.82 5.80
N GLN A 144 10.42 9.54 4.88
CA GLN A 144 9.00 9.49 5.25
C GLN A 144 8.64 8.22 6.05
N GLY A 145 9.34 7.12 5.80
CA GLY A 145 9.15 5.89 6.58
C GLY A 145 9.61 6.03 8.02
N VAL A 146 10.70 6.77 8.27
CA VAL A 146 11.16 7.07 9.63
C VAL A 146 10.15 7.96 10.35
N PHE A 147 9.67 9.02 9.71
CA PHE A 147 8.65 9.90 10.30
C PHE A 147 7.35 9.17 10.65
N HIS A 148 6.89 8.24 9.79
CA HIS A 148 5.68 7.47 10.07
C HIS A 148 5.86 6.52 11.25
N LEU A 149 7.04 5.88 11.37
CA LEU A 149 7.40 5.05 12.52
C LEU A 149 7.50 5.89 13.81
N ASP A 150 8.05 7.10 13.73
CA ASP A 150 8.10 8.03 14.86
C ASP A 150 6.70 8.39 15.37
N LEU A 151 5.78 8.73 14.46
CA LEU A 151 4.39 9.01 14.82
C LEU A 151 3.69 7.78 15.43
N ILE A 152 3.93 6.58 14.90
CA ILE A 152 3.37 5.35 15.46
C ILE A 152 3.94 5.09 16.86
N MET A 153 5.24 5.26 17.05
CA MET A 153 5.91 5.12 18.35
C MET A 153 5.33 6.11 19.36
N LEU A 154 5.18 7.38 18.98
CA LEU A 154 4.59 8.43 19.82
C LEU A 154 3.12 8.16 20.18
N ALA A 155 2.31 7.72 19.21
CA ALA A 155 0.86 7.56 19.41
C ALA A 155 0.47 6.25 20.08
N HIS A 156 1.18 5.15 19.84
CA HIS A 156 0.75 3.79 20.23
C HIS A 156 1.66 3.10 21.25
N ASN A 157 2.88 3.59 21.48
CA ASN A 157 3.83 2.97 22.40
C ASN A 157 4.30 3.96 23.48
N PRO A 158 3.48 4.26 24.51
CA PRO A 158 3.90 5.13 25.60
C PRO A 158 5.19 4.64 26.25
N GLY A 159 6.25 5.46 26.23
CA GLY A 159 7.59 5.09 26.73
C GLY A 159 8.44 4.31 25.72
N GLY A 160 7.98 4.15 24.48
CA GLY A 160 8.77 3.67 23.37
C GLY A 160 10.02 4.53 23.16
N LYS A 161 11.13 3.89 22.83
CA LYS A 161 12.40 4.56 22.54
C LYS A 161 13.07 3.86 21.37
N GLU A 162 13.62 4.64 20.45
CA GLU A 162 14.52 4.12 19.44
C GLU A 162 15.73 3.46 20.10
N ARG A 163 16.13 2.30 19.56
CA ARG A 163 17.28 1.54 20.05
C ARG A 163 18.21 1.23 18.89
N THR A 164 19.49 1.41 19.14
CA THR A 164 20.57 1.01 18.25
C THR A 164 20.75 -0.51 18.25
N MET A 165 21.39 -1.04 17.21
CA MET A 165 21.75 -2.46 17.12
C MET A 165 22.54 -2.93 18.36
N LYS A 166 23.43 -2.07 18.90
CA LYS A 166 24.22 -2.35 20.11
C LYS A 166 23.35 -2.45 21.36
N GLU A 167 22.34 -1.58 21.49
CA GLU A 167 21.39 -1.65 22.61
C GLU A 167 20.54 -2.91 22.54
N PHE A 168 20.10 -3.33 21.35
CA PHE A 168 19.43 -4.62 21.17
C PHE A 168 20.34 -5.81 21.51
N GLU A 169 21.62 -5.75 21.14
CA GLU A 169 22.59 -6.80 21.48
C GLU A 169 22.80 -6.92 23.00
N ALA A 170 22.93 -5.77 23.68
CA ALA A 170 23.07 -5.72 25.13
C ALA A 170 21.85 -6.34 25.83
N LEU A 171 20.64 -5.95 25.40
CA LEU A 171 19.39 -6.50 25.94
C LEU A 171 19.27 -8.01 25.68
N ALA A 172 19.65 -8.48 24.49
CA ALA A 172 19.64 -9.89 24.15
C ALA A 172 20.52 -10.71 25.10
N LYS A 173 21.74 -10.23 25.36
CA LYS A 173 22.69 -10.86 26.28
C LYS A 173 22.21 -10.83 27.73
N GLU A 174 21.63 -9.72 28.17
CA GLU A 174 21.10 -9.56 29.53
C GLU A 174 20.03 -10.60 29.86
N VAL A 175 19.16 -10.92 28.89
CA VAL A 175 18.10 -11.91 29.07
C VAL A 175 18.51 -13.35 28.66
N GLY A 176 19.79 -13.56 28.36
CA GLY A 176 20.39 -14.89 28.16
C GLY A 176 20.36 -15.45 26.74
N PHE A 177 20.15 -14.63 25.71
CA PHE A 177 20.36 -15.04 24.31
C PHE A 177 21.84 -14.90 23.92
N ALA A 178 22.36 -15.85 23.15
CA ALA A 178 23.73 -15.84 22.65
C ALA A 178 23.97 -14.72 21.62
N SER A 179 23.00 -14.51 20.72
CA SER A 179 23.05 -13.46 19.71
C SER A 179 21.68 -13.16 19.11
N PHE A 180 21.58 -12.12 18.27
CA PHE A 180 20.40 -11.90 17.43
C PHE A 180 20.79 -11.53 16.00
N LYS A 181 19.87 -11.77 15.07
CA LYS A 181 19.98 -11.41 13.66
C LYS A 181 18.82 -10.50 13.29
N ALA A 182 19.13 -9.35 12.68
CA ALA A 182 18.12 -8.48 12.10
C ALA A 182 17.92 -8.83 10.62
N ASN A 183 16.72 -9.28 10.26
CA ASN A 183 16.34 -9.59 8.88
C ASN A 183 15.40 -8.49 8.38
N TYR A 184 15.73 -7.84 7.25
CA TYR A 184 14.84 -6.87 6.64
C TYR A 184 13.58 -7.56 6.12
N VAL A 185 12.41 -7.00 6.42
CA VAL A 185 11.12 -7.54 5.98
C VAL A 185 10.55 -6.66 4.86
N TYR A 186 10.05 -5.48 5.21
CA TYR A 186 9.37 -4.56 4.29
C TYR A 186 9.17 -3.19 4.94
N ALA A 187 9.10 -2.11 4.15
CA ALA A 187 8.79 -0.75 4.60
C ALA A 187 9.55 -0.29 5.85
N ASN A 188 10.88 -0.38 5.83
CA ASN A 188 11.78 -0.05 6.95
C ASN A 188 11.54 -0.88 8.23
N SER A 189 10.77 -1.97 8.16
CA SER A 189 10.56 -2.90 9.26
C SER A 189 11.55 -4.06 9.19
N TRP A 190 12.06 -4.45 10.35
CA TRP A 190 13.02 -5.53 10.52
C TRP A 190 12.48 -6.56 11.51
N ALA A 191 12.65 -7.84 11.22
CA ALA A 191 12.41 -8.91 12.17
C ALA A 191 13.70 -9.21 12.92
N LEU A 192 13.65 -9.20 14.25
CA LEU A 192 14.77 -9.59 15.11
C LEU A 192 14.61 -11.07 15.49
N GLU A 193 15.55 -11.89 15.05
CA GLU A 193 15.62 -13.32 15.36
C GLU A 193 16.64 -13.54 16.48
N PHE A 194 16.20 -13.99 17.65
CA PHE A 194 17.06 -14.24 18.80
C PHE A 194 17.46 -15.72 18.85
N THR A 195 18.76 -15.96 19.03
CA THR A 195 19.34 -17.31 19.14
C THR A 195 19.72 -17.58 20.59
N LYS A 196 19.30 -18.74 21.10
CA LYS A 196 19.70 -19.23 22.43
C LYS A 196 21.08 -19.84 22.38
#